data_AF-A0AAE9J607-F1
#
_entry.id   AF-A0AAE9J607-F1
#
_cell.length_a   1.000
_cell.length_b   1.000
_cell.length_c   1.000
_cell.angle_alpha   90.00
_cell.angle_beta   90.00
_cell.angle_gamma   90.00
#
_symmetry.space_group_name_H-M   'P 1'
#
loop_
_entity.id
_entity.type
_entity.pdbx_description
1 polymer ?
#
loop_
_entity_poly.entity_id
_entity_poly.type
_entity_poly.pdbx_seq_one_letter_code
_entity_poly.pdbx_strand_id
1 'polypeptide(L)'
;MCRFVEDDLFAVIIDENGNESESEEELSDSEENQNNKDPQNLLRKLKMEVTTHPGKGGQEVPVYSNDDEHPLDGPHTILHAVQCPKKFIATVAPTEVADTACFVCDSNLVSMQMIEEDADHIHWKQTMSTTHYYATDNWKDDFYRVTPLMCRGVLRGAYKVGKDRSGKIQRVDIIRVYRVTRHFSCWKSVPVFHRVISLVEAALPYKQMTSKQKQLLKANGNKLINRLFIQYYWRFQQSILNREQVLSEYAESSKRTRAKKSWIRVVKNVARLRAATSILAAAHKNHTL
;
A
#
# COMPACT_ATOMS: atom_id res chain seq x y z
N MET A 1 4.71 -18.91 38.32
CA MET A 1 5.04 -17.52 37.93
C MET A 1 5.57 -17.54 36.51
N CYS A 2 4.67 -17.37 35.54
CA CYS A 2 4.93 -17.02 34.14
C CYS A 2 3.70 -16.21 33.74
N ARG A 3 3.87 -14.90 33.53
CA ARG A 3 2.84 -14.02 32.99
C ARG A 3 3.05 -13.97 31.47
N PHE A 4 2.06 -14.45 30.73
CA PHE A 4 1.84 -14.08 29.34
C PHE A 4 0.40 -13.57 29.27
N VAL A 5 0.25 -12.25 29.33
CA VAL A 5 -0.94 -11.53 28.88
C VAL A 5 -0.44 -10.19 28.38
N GLU A 6 -0.43 -10.01 27.06
CA GLU A 6 -0.47 -8.69 26.41
C GLU A 6 -1.41 -8.83 25.20
N ASP A 7 -2.70 -8.70 25.52
CA ASP A 7 -3.71 -7.88 24.86
C ASP A 7 -3.75 -7.82 23.32
N ASP A 8 -4.43 -8.81 22.72
CA ASP A 8 -5.21 -8.62 21.50
C ASP A 8 -6.48 -7.84 21.84
N LEU A 9 -6.43 -6.51 21.70
CA LEU A 9 -7.61 -5.65 21.86
C LEU A 9 -8.43 -5.63 20.56
N PHE A 10 -9.23 -6.67 20.34
CA PHE A 10 -10.44 -6.56 19.54
C PHE A 10 -11.63 -6.58 20.50
N ALA A 11 -12.41 -5.50 20.49
CA ALA A 11 -13.64 -5.41 21.26
C ALA A 11 -14.64 -6.46 20.75
N VAL A 12 -14.89 -7.48 21.58
CA VAL A 12 -16.03 -8.39 21.45
C VAL A 12 -17.21 -7.70 22.11
N ILE A 13 -18.26 -7.42 21.34
CA ILE A 13 -19.56 -7.02 21.87
C ILE A 13 -20.20 -8.29 22.44
N ILE A 14 -20.43 -8.31 23.74
CA ILE A 14 -21.21 -9.33 24.43
C ILE A 14 -22.62 -8.78 24.52
N ASP A 15 -23.56 -9.42 23.82
CA ASP A 15 -24.98 -9.16 24.05
C ASP A 15 -25.41 -9.84 25.35
N GLU A 16 -25.89 -9.03 26.29
CA GLU A 16 -26.58 -9.48 27.48
C GLU A 16 -27.95 -10.03 27.06
N ASN A 17 -28.06 -11.35 26.93
CA ASN A 17 -29.22 -12.14 27.29
C ASN A 17 -28.90 -13.63 27.13
N GLY A 18 -28.69 -14.30 28.26
CA GLY A 18 -28.58 -15.75 28.29
C GLY A 18 -29.87 -16.40 27.81
N ASN A 19 -29.76 -17.17 26.73
CA ASN A 19 -30.56 -18.37 26.52
C ASN A 19 -29.84 -19.30 25.55
N GLU A 20 -29.57 -20.51 26.03
CA GLU A 20 -29.19 -21.67 25.24
C GLU A 20 -30.37 -22.05 24.34
N SER A 21 -30.12 -22.29 23.05
CA SER A 21 -30.97 -23.19 22.27
C SER A 21 -30.14 -23.84 21.16
N GLU A 22 -29.97 -25.15 21.34
CA GLU A 22 -29.62 -26.09 20.29
C GLU A 22 -30.79 -26.15 19.29
N SER A 23 -30.49 -26.11 17.99
CA SER A 23 -31.36 -26.71 16.99
C SER A 23 -30.52 -27.20 15.81
N GLU A 24 -30.51 -28.52 15.67
CA GLU A 24 -30.21 -29.25 14.45
C GLU A 24 -31.39 -29.12 13.46
N GLU A 25 -31.22 -29.69 12.27
CA GLU A 25 -32.17 -29.82 11.14
C GLU A 25 -32.12 -28.67 10.12
N GLU A 26 -32.05 -28.87 8.80
CA GLU A 26 -32.07 -30.08 7.98
C GLU A 26 -31.58 -29.69 6.56
N LEU A 27 -31.04 -30.67 5.84
CA LEU A 27 -30.64 -30.62 4.44
C LEU A 27 -31.84 -30.32 3.52
N SER A 28 -31.65 -29.45 2.52
CA SER A 28 -32.40 -29.56 1.27
C SER A 28 -31.48 -29.32 0.07
N ASP A 29 -31.38 -30.35 -0.77
CA ASP A 29 -30.75 -30.31 -2.08
C ASP A 29 -31.60 -29.50 -3.06
N SER A 30 -30.98 -28.59 -3.83
CA SER A 30 -31.44 -28.27 -5.18
C SER A 30 -30.35 -27.61 -6.03
N GLU A 31 -29.95 -28.39 -7.03
CA GLU A 31 -29.58 -28.02 -8.41
C GLU A 31 -28.29 -27.22 -8.66
N GLU A 32 -27.33 -27.98 -9.18
CA GLU A 32 -26.13 -27.53 -9.88
C GLU A 32 -26.46 -26.51 -10.97
N ASN A 33 -25.89 -25.31 -10.87
CA ASN A 33 -25.67 -24.46 -12.03
C ASN A 33 -24.18 -24.13 -12.12
N GLN A 34 -23.45 -24.95 -12.87
CA GLN A 34 -22.05 -24.78 -13.21
C GLN A 34 -21.86 -23.57 -14.13
N ASN A 35 -21.88 -22.37 -13.54
CA ASN A 35 -21.35 -21.17 -14.19
C ASN A 35 -19.95 -20.86 -13.63
N ASN A 36 -18.98 -21.40 -14.35
CA ASN A 36 -17.57 -21.01 -14.46
C ASN A 36 -17.22 -19.65 -13.80
N LYS A 37 -16.83 -19.70 -12.52
CA LYS A 37 -16.27 -18.57 -11.75
C LYS A 37 -14.79 -18.39 -12.07
N ASP A 38 -14.45 -18.16 -13.33
CA ASP A 38 -13.11 -17.67 -13.67
C ASP A 38 -13.09 -16.13 -13.50
N PRO A 39 -12.42 -15.57 -12.47
CA PRO A 39 -12.36 -14.13 -12.27
C PRO A 39 -11.77 -13.39 -13.48
N GLN A 40 -11.06 -14.09 -14.37
CA GLN A 40 -10.55 -13.52 -15.61
C GLN A 40 -11.63 -13.30 -16.69
N ASN A 41 -12.73 -14.04 -16.66
CA ASN A 41 -13.83 -13.88 -17.64
C ASN A 41 -14.70 -12.66 -17.32
N LEU A 42 -14.84 -12.30 -16.04
CA LEU A 42 -15.50 -11.06 -15.61
C LEU A 42 -14.71 -9.83 -16.08
N LEU A 43 -13.37 -9.90 -15.95
CA LEU A 43 -12.44 -8.83 -16.37
C LEU A 43 -12.31 -8.66 -17.89
N ARG A 44 -12.59 -9.70 -18.69
CA ARG A 44 -12.53 -9.63 -20.17
C ARG A 44 -13.80 -9.05 -20.81
N LYS A 45 -14.96 -9.20 -20.17
CA LYS A 45 -16.25 -8.72 -20.72
C LYS A 45 -16.49 -7.22 -20.52
N LEU A 46 -15.78 -6.62 -19.56
CA LEU A 46 -15.79 -5.19 -19.33
C LEU A 46 -14.63 -4.54 -20.10
N LYS A 47 -14.92 -3.89 -21.23
CA LYS A 47 -14.18 -2.69 -21.63
C LYS A 47 -14.44 -1.62 -20.56
N MET A 48 -13.91 -1.81 -19.36
CA MET A 48 -13.94 -0.82 -18.28
C MET A 48 -13.11 0.35 -18.77
N GLU A 49 -13.80 1.47 -19.05
CA GLU A 49 -13.17 2.78 -18.98
C GLU A 49 -12.43 2.85 -17.65
N VAL A 50 -11.14 3.18 -17.73
CA VAL A 50 -10.29 3.27 -16.55
C VAL A 50 -10.68 4.58 -15.87
N THR A 51 -11.38 4.50 -14.75
CA THR A 51 -11.62 5.66 -13.89
C THR A 51 -10.27 6.19 -13.41
N THR A 52 -10.08 7.50 -13.48
CA THR A 52 -8.84 8.15 -13.06
C THR A 52 -9.09 9.11 -11.90
N HIS A 53 -8.04 9.34 -11.11
CA HIS A 53 -7.99 10.26 -9.99
C HIS A 53 -6.86 11.27 -10.21
N PRO A 54 -6.97 12.52 -9.76
CA PRO A 54 -5.85 13.45 -9.74
C PRO A 54 -4.66 12.91 -8.95
N GLY A 55 -3.49 12.95 -9.55
CA GLY A 55 -2.21 12.64 -8.92
C GLY A 55 -1.28 13.83 -8.88
N LYS A 56 -0.08 13.55 -8.38
CA LYS A 56 0.97 14.55 -8.22
C LYS A 56 1.25 15.29 -9.53
N GLY A 57 1.17 16.62 -9.47
CA GLY A 57 1.41 17.48 -10.64
C GLY A 57 0.24 17.54 -11.63
N GLY A 58 -0.96 17.10 -11.24
CA GLY A 58 -2.14 17.10 -12.10
C GLY A 58 -2.18 15.94 -13.10
N GLN A 59 -1.32 14.94 -12.94
CA GLN A 59 -1.32 13.74 -13.78
C GLN A 59 -2.45 12.81 -13.34
N GLU A 60 -3.08 12.13 -14.29
CA GLU A 60 -4.13 11.16 -14.00
C GLU A 60 -3.54 9.85 -13.45
N VAL A 61 -4.13 9.37 -12.36
CA VAL A 61 -3.78 8.12 -11.68
C VAL A 61 -4.93 7.14 -11.88
N PRO A 62 -4.70 5.97 -12.48
CA PRO A 62 -5.76 4.98 -12.65
C PRO A 62 -6.22 4.43 -11.30
N VAL A 63 -7.52 4.44 -11.07
CA VAL A 63 -8.16 3.83 -9.90
C VAL A 63 -8.24 2.33 -10.13
N TYR A 64 -7.70 1.54 -9.21
CA TYR A 64 -7.67 0.09 -9.32
C TYR A 64 -8.99 -0.57 -8.89
N SER A 65 -9.57 -0.10 -7.78
CA SER A 65 -10.84 -0.57 -7.21
C SER A 65 -11.44 0.53 -6.35
N ASN A 66 -12.78 0.60 -6.27
CA ASN A 66 -13.53 1.45 -5.33
C ASN A 66 -14.40 0.63 -4.38
N ASP A 67 -14.39 -0.69 -4.51
CA ASP A 67 -15.38 -1.58 -3.87
C ASP A 67 -14.93 -2.03 -2.46
N ASP A 68 -13.68 -1.74 -2.09
CA ASP A 68 -13.08 -2.23 -0.86
C ASP A 68 -13.32 -1.26 0.32
N GLU A 69 -14.50 -1.35 0.94
CA GLU A 69 -14.87 -0.55 2.13
C GLU A 69 -14.02 -0.86 3.38
N HIS A 70 -13.37 -2.02 3.39
CA HIS A 70 -12.57 -2.51 4.52
C HIS A 70 -11.11 -2.69 4.13
N PRO A 71 -10.17 -2.54 5.09
CA PRO A 71 -8.77 -2.72 4.79
C PRO A 71 -8.51 -4.17 4.37
N LEU A 72 -7.93 -4.37 3.19
CA LEU A 72 -7.56 -5.72 2.76
C LEU A 72 -6.57 -6.33 3.74
N ASP A 73 -6.63 -7.64 3.96
CA ASP A 73 -5.61 -8.31 4.76
C ASP A 73 -4.27 -8.39 4.00
N GLY A 74 -3.24 -8.94 4.65
CA GLY A 74 -1.93 -9.09 4.02
C GLY A 74 -1.94 -9.92 2.73
N PRO A 75 -2.47 -11.16 2.74
CA PRO A 75 -2.62 -12.01 1.56
C PRO A 75 -3.36 -11.39 0.38
N HIS A 76 -4.51 -10.74 0.61
CA HIS A 76 -5.27 -10.10 -0.46
C HIS A 76 -4.52 -8.89 -1.01
N THR A 77 -3.92 -8.07 -0.15
CA THR A 77 -3.10 -6.92 -0.57
C THR A 77 -2.00 -7.34 -1.55
N ILE A 78 -1.23 -8.39 -1.23
CA ILE A 78 -0.18 -8.88 -2.12
C ILE A 78 -0.73 -9.48 -3.41
N LEU A 79 -1.84 -10.23 -3.34
CA LEU A 79 -2.51 -10.79 -4.52
C LEU A 79 -2.85 -9.68 -5.52
N HIS A 80 -3.55 -8.64 -5.06
CA HIS A 80 -3.93 -7.50 -5.90
C HIS A 80 -2.69 -6.74 -6.44
N ALA A 81 -1.66 -6.53 -5.62
CA ALA A 81 -0.43 -5.86 -6.05
C ALA A 81 0.33 -6.64 -7.15
N VAL A 82 0.42 -7.97 -7.02
CA VAL A 82 1.15 -8.86 -7.95
C VAL A 82 0.37 -9.10 -9.25
N GLN A 83 -0.95 -9.14 -9.18
CA GLN A 83 -1.82 -9.44 -10.32
C GLN A 83 -2.35 -8.20 -11.04
N CYS A 84 -2.13 -7.01 -10.48
CA CYS A 84 -2.58 -5.76 -11.06
C CYS A 84 -2.22 -5.65 -12.56
N PRO A 85 -3.21 -5.51 -13.46
CA PRO A 85 -2.96 -5.28 -14.87
C PRO A 85 -2.16 -3.99 -15.09
N LYS A 86 -1.24 -4.00 -16.07
CA LYS A 86 -0.32 -2.86 -16.31
C LYS A 86 -1.02 -1.50 -16.47
N LYS A 87 -2.24 -1.48 -17.03
CA LYS A 87 -3.02 -0.25 -17.23
C LYS A 87 -3.42 0.46 -15.93
N PHE A 88 -3.42 -0.25 -14.80
CA PHE A 88 -3.74 0.30 -13.48
C PHE A 88 -2.49 0.58 -12.63
N ILE A 89 -1.30 0.42 -13.19
CA ILE A 89 -0.05 0.70 -12.48
C ILE A 89 0.33 2.16 -12.71
N ALA A 90 0.15 2.98 -11.68
CA ALA A 90 0.48 4.38 -11.69
C ALA A 90 2.00 4.62 -11.57
N THR A 91 2.47 5.67 -12.22
CA THR A 91 3.87 6.15 -12.15
C THR A 91 4.03 7.35 -11.22
N VAL A 92 2.93 7.89 -10.70
CA VAL A 92 2.87 8.98 -9.72
C VAL A 92 1.91 8.61 -8.59
N ALA A 93 2.08 9.22 -7.43
CA ALA A 93 1.18 9.01 -6.29
C ALA A 93 -0.19 9.70 -6.50
N PRO A 94 -1.29 9.09 -6.04
CA PRO A 94 -2.56 9.78 -5.89
C PRO A 94 -2.46 10.89 -4.85
N THR A 95 -3.20 11.98 -5.04
CA THR A 95 -3.18 13.16 -4.16
C THR A 95 -4.59 13.64 -3.90
N GLU A 96 -4.90 14.12 -2.69
CA GLU A 96 -6.22 14.69 -2.37
C GLU A 96 -7.39 13.68 -2.44
N VAL A 97 -7.14 12.41 -2.10
CA VAL A 97 -8.18 11.35 -2.10
C VAL A 97 -9.08 11.50 -0.87
N ALA A 98 -10.39 11.63 -1.08
CA ALA A 98 -11.41 11.64 -0.04
C ALA A 98 -12.45 10.49 -0.19
N ASP A 99 -12.39 9.74 -1.29
CA ASP A 99 -13.24 8.59 -1.55
C ASP A 99 -12.60 7.28 -1.08
N THR A 100 -13.44 6.25 -0.95
CA THR A 100 -12.94 4.87 -0.86
C THR A 100 -12.34 4.49 -2.21
N ALA A 101 -11.03 4.26 -2.25
CA ALA A 101 -10.31 3.97 -3.49
C ALA A 101 -9.00 3.22 -3.22
N CYS A 102 -8.68 2.31 -4.13
CA CYS A 102 -7.44 1.55 -4.16
C CYS A 102 -6.59 1.97 -5.36
N PHE A 103 -5.28 2.10 -5.15
CA PHE A 103 -4.31 2.45 -6.17
C PHE A 103 -3.12 1.49 -6.13
N VAL A 104 -2.56 1.20 -7.32
CA VAL A 104 -1.32 0.44 -7.43
C VAL A 104 -0.27 1.30 -8.10
N CYS A 105 0.83 1.59 -7.42
CA CYS A 105 1.93 2.38 -7.97
C CYS A 105 3.17 1.52 -8.21
N ASP A 106 3.96 1.89 -9.24
CA ASP A 106 5.31 1.34 -9.43
C ASP A 106 6.23 1.89 -8.34
N SER A 107 6.73 0.99 -7.47
CA SER A 107 7.55 1.41 -6.33
C SER A 107 8.97 1.86 -6.72
N ASN A 108 9.38 1.69 -7.98
CA ASN A 108 10.64 2.24 -8.48
C ASN A 108 10.53 3.74 -8.78
N LEU A 109 9.30 4.25 -8.98
CA LEU A 109 9.03 5.65 -9.34
C LEU A 109 8.38 6.40 -8.17
N VAL A 110 7.52 5.71 -7.43
CA VAL A 110 6.85 6.24 -6.24
C VAL A 110 7.39 5.51 -5.02
N SER A 111 7.92 6.22 -4.03
CA SER A 111 8.30 5.60 -2.76
C SER A 111 7.24 5.79 -1.69
N MET A 112 7.24 4.93 -0.67
CA MET A 112 6.40 5.09 0.52
C MET A 112 6.65 6.46 1.17
N GLN A 113 7.92 6.85 1.29
CA GLN A 113 8.34 8.16 1.79
C GLN A 113 7.76 9.32 0.95
N MET A 114 7.67 9.20 -0.38
CA MET A 114 7.09 10.26 -1.21
C MET A 114 5.59 10.48 -0.95
N ILE A 115 4.86 9.43 -0.56
CA ILE A 115 3.42 9.50 -0.22
C ILE A 115 3.24 9.99 1.22
N GLU A 116 4.18 9.64 2.08
CA GLU A 116 4.18 10.04 3.48
C GLU A 116 4.57 11.50 3.63
N GLU A 117 5.73 11.92 3.10
CA GLU A 117 6.28 13.25 3.28
C GLU A 117 5.66 14.35 2.39
N ASP A 118 4.68 14.01 1.55
CA ASP A 118 3.93 15.05 0.85
C ASP A 118 3.12 15.92 1.83
N ALA A 119 2.61 17.05 1.36
CA ALA A 119 1.83 18.00 2.17
C ALA A 119 0.69 17.33 2.96
N ASP A 120 0.24 16.16 2.51
CA ASP A 120 -0.73 15.28 3.14
C ASP A 120 -0.33 14.81 4.56
N HIS A 121 0.95 14.69 4.91
CA HIS A 121 1.36 14.21 6.26
C HIS A 121 0.89 15.12 7.40
N ILE A 122 0.61 16.39 7.12
CA ILE A 122 0.07 17.28 8.14
C ILE A 122 -1.32 16.82 8.59
N HIS A 123 -2.05 16.08 7.75
CA HIS A 123 -3.38 15.56 8.04
C HIS A 123 -3.38 14.09 8.43
N TRP A 124 -2.41 13.29 7.98
CA TRP A 124 -2.32 11.88 8.36
C TRP A 124 -1.61 11.69 9.70
N LYS A 125 -2.21 10.88 10.58
CA LYS A 125 -1.57 10.35 11.80
C LYS A 125 -1.29 8.87 11.59
N GLN A 126 -0.02 8.50 11.56
CA GLN A 126 0.36 7.08 11.55
C GLN A 126 -0.03 6.44 12.89
N THR A 127 -0.75 5.32 12.81
CA THR A 127 -1.25 4.58 13.97
C THR A 127 -0.46 3.30 14.21
N MET A 128 -0.01 2.63 13.15
CA MET A 128 0.70 1.36 13.24
C MET A 128 1.55 1.14 11.99
N SER A 129 2.64 0.38 12.14
CA SER A 129 3.38 -0.21 11.02
C SER A 129 3.58 -1.70 11.27
N THR A 130 3.37 -2.52 10.25
CA THR A 130 3.62 -3.97 10.33
C THR A 130 4.47 -4.42 9.15
N THR A 131 5.29 -5.46 9.37
CA THR A 131 6.04 -6.11 8.29
C THR A 131 5.88 -7.61 8.42
N HIS A 132 5.37 -8.23 7.37
CA HIS A 132 5.18 -9.67 7.29
C HIS A 132 5.76 -10.21 5.99
N TYR A 133 6.01 -11.52 5.98
CA TYR A 133 6.50 -12.22 4.80
C TYR A 133 5.43 -13.17 4.32
N TYR A 134 5.20 -13.17 3.01
CA TYR A 134 4.23 -14.01 2.35
C TYR A 134 4.90 -14.78 1.24
N ALA A 135 4.42 -15.99 0.97
CA ALA A 135 4.85 -16.76 -0.17
C ALA A 135 3.63 -17.30 -0.91
N THR A 136 3.86 -17.75 -2.12
CA THR A 136 2.84 -18.43 -2.91
C THR A 136 3.43 -19.65 -3.59
N ASP A 137 2.65 -20.73 -3.62
CA ASP A 137 2.96 -21.92 -4.39
C ASP A 137 2.43 -21.80 -5.82
N ASN A 138 1.33 -21.05 -5.98
CA ASN A 138 0.67 -20.73 -7.25
C ASN A 138 0.28 -19.26 -7.26
N TRP A 139 0.89 -18.49 -8.17
CA TRP A 139 0.69 -17.05 -8.35
C TRP A 139 -0.74 -16.60 -8.67
N LYS A 140 -1.69 -17.53 -8.80
CA LYS A 140 -3.09 -17.24 -9.15
C LYS A 140 -3.96 -16.90 -7.95
N ASP A 141 -3.84 -17.55 -6.81
CA ASP A 141 -4.92 -17.45 -5.80
C ASP A 141 -4.41 -17.36 -4.34
N ASP A 142 -3.34 -18.07 -3.97
CA ASP A 142 -3.03 -18.26 -2.55
C ASP A 142 -1.67 -17.70 -2.16
N PHE A 143 -1.70 -16.53 -1.52
CA PHE A 143 -0.59 -16.07 -0.68
C PHE A 143 -0.80 -16.52 0.76
N TYR A 144 0.24 -17.05 1.38
CA TYR A 144 0.22 -17.49 2.76
C TYR A 144 1.39 -16.88 3.54
N ARG A 145 1.18 -16.63 4.82
CA ARG A 145 2.20 -16.07 5.71
C ARG A 145 3.32 -17.08 5.94
N VAL A 146 4.57 -16.62 5.92
CA VAL A 146 5.76 -17.42 6.21
C VAL A 146 6.62 -16.75 7.27
N THR A 147 7.39 -17.56 8.00
CA THR A 147 8.35 -17.07 8.97
C THR A 147 9.70 -16.89 8.27
N PRO A 148 10.26 -15.67 8.22
CA PRO A 148 11.56 -15.42 7.62
C PRO A 148 12.69 -15.97 8.49
N LEU A 149 13.72 -16.53 7.86
CA LEU A 149 15.00 -16.82 8.50
C LEU A 149 15.99 -15.71 8.16
N MET A 150 16.28 -14.87 9.15
CA MET A 150 17.22 -13.77 9.01
C MET A 150 18.60 -14.19 9.55
N CYS A 151 19.67 -13.83 8.84
CA CYS A 151 21.04 -13.95 9.33
C CYS A 151 21.77 -12.62 9.08
N ARG A 152 22.20 -11.96 10.16
CA ARG A 152 22.85 -10.63 10.12
C ARG A 152 22.03 -9.60 9.31
N GLY A 153 20.71 -9.57 9.53
CA GLY A 153 19.80 -8.67 8.82
C GLY A 153 19.48 -9.05 7.37
N VAL A 154 20.02 -10.17 6.86
CA VAL A 154 19.75 -10.65 5.49
C VAL A 154 18.82 -11.85 5.52
N LEU A 155 17.78 -11.85 4.69
CA LEU A 155 16.90 -13.01 4.53
C LEU A 155 17.65 -14.16 3.86
N ARG A 156 17.70 -15.33 4.53
CA ARG A 156 18.39 -16.54 4.05
C ARG A 156 17.46 -17.68 3.67
N GLY A 157 16.22 -17.61 4.15
CA GLY A 157 15.18 -18.58 3.84
C GLY A 157 13.86 -18.13 4.45
N ALA A 158 12.82 -18.91 4.19
CA ALA A 158 11.55 -18.77 4.86
C ALA A 158 10.95 -20.15 5.13
N TYR A 159 10.08 -20.22 6.10
CA TYR A 159 9.44 -21.47 6.50
C TYR A 159 7.94 -21.29 6.65
N LYS A 160 7.19 -22.35 6.33
CA LYS A 160 5.77 -22.48 6.67
C LYS A 160 5.58 -23.66 7.61
N VAL A 161 4.62 -23.54 8.53
CA VAL A 161 4.18 -24.67 9.34
C VAL A 161 3.19 -25.47 8.51
N GLY A 162 3.43 -26.77 8.33
CA GLY A 162 2.50 -27.65 7.66
C GLY A 162 1.17 -27.71 8.40
N LYS A 163 0.06 -27.85 7.66
CA LYS A 163 -1.30 -27.99 8.24
C LYS A 163 -1.53 -29.35 8.92
N ASP A 164 -0.57 -30.28 8.84
CA ASP A 164 -0.69 -31.59 9.47
C ASP A 164 -0.55 -31.49 11.00
N ARG A 165 -1.12 -32.46 11.72
CA ARG A 165 -1.03 -32.55 13.20
C ARG A 165 0.41 -32.68 13.71
N SER A 166 1.40 -32.89 12.82
CA SER A 166 2.81 -33.00 13.18
C SER A 166 3.56 -31.66 13.18
N GLY A 167 2.93 -30.57 12.71
CA GLY A 167 3.52 -29.23 12.73
C GLY A 167 4.82 -29.13 11.95
N LYS A 168 5.04 -29.99 10.94
CA LYS A 168 6.32 -30.07 10.23
C LYS A 168 6.66 -28.73 9.58
N ILE A 169 7.82 -28.21 9.91
CA ILE A 169 8.35 -26.98 9.34
C ILE A 169 8.87 -27.30 7.93
N GLN A 170 8.29 -26.63 6.93
CA GLN A 170 8.66 -26.79 5.53
C GLN A 170 9.41 -25.55 5.05
N ARG A 171 10.55 -25.75 4.39
CA ARG A 171 11.32 -24.67 3.78
C ARG A 171 10.65 -24.19 2.49
N VAL A 172 10.52 -22.88 2.34
CA VAL A 172 10.01 -22.21 1.16
C VAL A 172 11.17 -21.59 0.39
N ASP A 173 11.15 -21.69 -0.94
CA ASP A 173 12.15 -21.04 -1.79
C ASP A 173 11.97 -19.52 -1.71
N ILE A 174 13.03 -18.83 -1.29
CA ILE A 174 13.08 -17.39 -1.08
C ILE A 174 12.71 -16.59 -2.35
N ILE A 175 12.89 -17.15 -3.55
CA ILE A 175 12.50 -16.49 -4.81
C ILE A 175 10.97 -16.30 -4.94
N ARG A 176 10.18 -17.03 -4.14
CA ARG A 176 8.72 -16.94 -4.08
C ARG A 176 8.21 -16.15 -2.88
N VAL A 177 9.13 -15.62 -2.07
CA VAL A 177 8.81 -14.89 -0.85
C VAL A 177 8.79 -13.40 -1.14
N TYR A 178 7.78 -12.74 -0.60
CA TYR A 178 7.62 -11.29 -0.60
C TYR A 178 7.63 -10.77 0.81
N ARG A 179 8.24 -9.60 0.97
CA ARG A 179 8.11 -8.77 2.15
C ARG A 179 6.99 -7.77 1.90
N VAL A 180 6.05 -7.69 2.83
CA VAL A 180 4.95 -6.72 2.79
C VAL A 180 5.04 -5.85 4.04
N THR A 181 5.37 -4.58 3.83
CA THR A 181 5.42 -3.56 4.89
C THR A 181 4.19 -2.66 4.75
N ARG A 182 3.39 -2.54 5.81
CA ARG A 182 2.11 -1.83 5.80
C ARG A 182 2.12 -0.71 6.81
N HIS A 183 1.83 0.51 6.38
CA HIS A 183 1.68 1.68 7.23
C HIS A 183 0.20 2.05 7.30
N PHE A 184 -0.34 2.01 8.52
CA PHE A 184 -1.72 2.35 8.81
C PHE A 184 -1.76 3.78 9.34
N SER A 185 -2.67 4.57 8.80
CA SER A 185 -2.89 5.95 9.21
C SER A 185 -4.38 6.26 9.25
N CYS A 186 -4.74 7.24 10.06
CA CYS A 186 -6.06 7.88 9.99
C CYS A 186 -5.90 9.39 9.82
N TRP A 187 -6.93 10.03 9.30
CA TRP A 187 -6.99 11.49 9.18
C TRP A 187 -7.15 12.12 10.57
N LYS A 188 -6.34 13.14 10.89
CA LYS A 188 -6.21 13.69 12.25
C LYS A 188 -7.51 14.29 12.78
N SER A 189 -8.18 15.10 11.96
CA SER A 189 -9.43 15.78 12.31
C SER A 189 -10.67 14.92 12.03
N VAL A 190 -10.51 13.85 11.24
CA VAL A 190 -11.58 12.93 10.83
C VAL A 190 -11.10 11.48 11.00
N PRO A 191 -10.98 10.98 12.25
CA PRO A 191 -10.31 9.70 12.53
C PRO A 191 -10.96 8.46 11.90
N VAL A 192 -12.17 8.59 11.36
CA VAL A 192 -12.90 7.54 10.63
C VAL A 192 -12.43 7.38 9.18
N PHE A 193 -11.66 8.33 8.64
CA PHE A 193 -11.02 8.21 7.33
C PHE A 193 -9.63 7.62 7.47
N HIS A 194 -9.41 6.50 6.80
CA HIS A 194 -8.20 5.71 6.93
C HIS A 194 -7.44 5.61 5.62
N ARG A 195 -6.12 5.45 5.76
CA ARG A 195 -5.21 5.14 4.67
C ARG A 195 -4.30 4.00 5.08
N VAL A 196 -4.14 3.03 4.19
CA VAL A 196 -3.18 1.95 4.33
C VAL A 196 -2.26 1.96 3.13
N ILE A 197 -0.97 2.15 3.36
CA ILE A 197 0.07 2.09 2.34
C ILE A 197 0.83 0.79 2.54
N SER A 198 0.77 -0.10 1.55
CA SER A 198 1.42 -1.40 1.59
C SER A 198 2.50 -1.49 0.53
N LEU A 199 3.76 -1.53 0.96
CA LEU A 199 4.91 -1.80 0.11
C LEU A 199 5.09 -3.32 -0.02
N VAL A 200 4.87 -3.83 -1.22
CA VAL A 200 5.04 -5.24 -1.59
C VAL A 200 6.34 -5.37 -2.37
N GLU A 201 7.30 -6.09 -1.81
CA GLU A 201 8.63 -6.26 -2.42
C GLU A 201 9.03 -7.72 -2.49
N ALA A 202 9.69 -8.11 -3.57
CA ALA A 202 10.36 -9.40 -3.62
C ALA A 202 11.44 -9.48 -2.53
N ALA A 203 11.39 -10.52 -1.69
CA ALA A 203 12.21 -10.59 -0.50
C ALA A 203 13.71 -10.87 -0.80
N LEU A 204 14.00 -11.43 -1.97
CA LEU A 204 15.36 -11.55 -2.52
C LEU A 204 15.50 -10.67 -3.77
N PRO A 205 16.28 -9.59 -3.74
CA PRO A 205 16.53 -8.75 -4.91
C PRO A 205 17.23 -9.52 -6.03
N TYR A 206 16.88 -9.24 -7.29
CA TYR A 206 17.47 -9.92 -8.46
C TYR A 206 19.01 -9.92 -8.49
N LYS A 207 19.61 -8.80 -8.05
CA LYS A 207 21.08 -8.62 -8.00
C LYS A 207 21.76 -9.61 -7.05
N GLN A 208 21.05 -10.11 -6.04
CA GLN A 208 21.55 -11.03 -5.03
C GLN A 208 21.23 -12.50 -5.35
N MET A 209 20.52 -12.79 -6.45
CA MET A 209 20.17 -14.14 -6.85
C MET A 209 21.33 -14.87 -7.54
N THR A 210 21.50 -16.14 -7.20
CA THR A 210 22.36 -17.10 -7.92
C THR A 210 21.83 -17.42 -9.32
N SER A 211 22.65 -17.98 -10.19
CA SER A 211 22.23 -18.40 -11.54
C SER A 211 21.06 -19.41 -11.51
N LYS A 212 21.09 -20.37 -10.57
CA LYS A 212 20.01 -21.34 -10.37
C LYS A 212 18.71 -20.66 -9.97
N GLN A 213 18.75 -19.71 -9.04
CA GLN A 213 17.58 -18.93 -8.62
C GLN A 213 17.01 -18.07 -9.75
N LYS A 214 17.87 -17.46 -10.58
CA LYS A 214 17.43 -16.71 -11.76
C LYS A 214 16.75 -17.61 -12.80
N GLN A 215 17.23 -18.84 -12.98
CA GLN A 215 16.59 -19.82 -13.86
C GLN A 215 15.22 -20.25 -13.33
N LEU A 216 15.11 -20.50 -12.03
CA LEU A 216 13.84 -20.82 -11.37
C LEU A 216 12.84 -19.64 -11.44
N LEU A 217 13.31 -18.40 -11.24
CA LEU A 217 12.49 -17.20 -11.40
C LEU A 217 11.92 -17.08 -12.82
N LYS A 218 12.73 -17.36 -13.85
CA LYS A 218 12.27 -17.40 -15.25
C LYS A 218 11.22 -18.47 -15.48
N ALA A 219 11.44 -19.68 -14.96
CA ALA A 219 10.45 -20.77 -15.03
C ALA A 219 9.13 -20.40 -14.32
N ASN A 220 9.19 -19.58 -13.27
CA ASN A 220 8.04 -19.04 -12.55
C ASN A 220 7.45 -17.77 -13.19
N GLY A 221 7.84 -17.39 -14.42
CA GLY A 221 7.26 -16.26 -15.16
C GLY A 221 7.79 -14.88 -14.77
N ASN A 222 8.97 -14.78 -14.15
CA ASN A 222 9.65 -13.52 -13.78
C ASN A 222 8.78 -12.56 -12.95
N LYS A 223 8.01 -13.10 -12.00
CA LYS A 223 7.22 -12.31 -11.04
C LYS A 223 8.15 -11.72 -9.96
N LEU A 224 9.05 -10.82 -10.35
CA LEU A 224 9.79 -9.97 -9.43
C LEU A 224 9.14 -8.60 -9.46
N ILE A 225 8.27 -8.35 -8.49
CA ILE A 225 7.39 -7.20 -8.49
C ILE A 225 7.64 -6.41 -7.21
N ASN A 226 7.90 -5.12 -7.38
CA ASN A 226 7.86 -4.17 -6.27
C ASN A 226 6.74 -3.16 -6.58
N ARG A 227 5.77 -3.06 -5.67
CA ARG A 227 4.57 -2.22 -5.84
C ARG A 227 4.19 -1.59 -4.53
N LEU A 228 3.58 -0.41 -4.64
CA LEU A 228 2.80 0.16 -3.55
C LEU A 228 1.33 -0.10 -3.84
N PHE A 229 0.66 -0.76 -2.92
CA PHE A 229 -0.80 -0.84 -2.89
C PHE A 229 -1.29 0.15 -1.85
N ILE A 230 -2.09 1.12 -2.27
CA ILE A 230 -2.56 2.22 -1.42
C ILE A 230 -4.08 2.14 -1.37
N GLN A 231 -4.62 2.06 -0.16
CA GLN A 231 -6.05 2.01 0.06
C GLN A 231 -6.48 3.17 0.93
N TYR A 232 -7.52 3.88 0.49
CA TYR A 232 -8.27 4.86 1.26
C TYR A 232 -9.65 4.29 1.52
N TYR A 233 -10.15 4.41 2.75
CA TYR A 233 -11.47 3.88 3.10
C TYR A 233 -12.04 4.59 4.34
N TRP A 234 -13.36 4.50 4.49
CA TRP A 234 -14.12 5.03 5.63
C TRP A 234 -14.58 3.86 6.50
N ARG A 235 -14.38 3.92 7.83
CA ARG A 235 -14.74 2.81 8.74
C ARG A 235 -16.24 2.58 8.93
N PHE A 236 -17.05 3.61 8.73
CA PHE A 236 -18.49 3.58 8.95
C PHE A 236 -19.18 4.40 7.86
N GLN A 237 -20.50 4.25 7.74
CA GLN A 237 -21.30 5.03 6.81
C GLN A 237 -21.10 6.53 7.07
N GLN A 238 -20.58 7.19 6.06
CA GLN A 238 -19.96 8.51 6.16
C GLN A 238 -21.00 9.62 6.07
N SER A 239 -20.88 10.64 6.94
CA SER A 239 -21.64 11.87 6.77
C SER A 239 -21.01 12.74 5.67
N ILE A 240 -21.84 13.44 4.88
CA ILE A 240 -21.37 14.37 3.83
C ILE A 240 -20.38 15.39 4.43
N LEU A 241 -20.62 15.81 5.68
CA LEU A 241 -19.81 16.80 6.38
C LEU A 241 -18.35 16.39 6.56
N ASN A 242 -18.03 15.14 6.97
CA ASN A 242 -16.60 14.81 7.15
C ASN A 242 -15.88 14.69 5.80
N ARG A 243 -16.59 14.42 4.70
CA ARG A 243 -15.98 14.36 3.35
C ARG A 243 -15.62 15.77 2.92
N GLU A 244 -16.54 16.71 3.06
CA GLU A 244 -16.30 18.13 2.79
C GLU A 244 -15.16 18.69 3.64
N GLN A 245 -15.07 18.26 4.91
CA GLN A 245 -13.96 18.65 5.78
C GLN A 245 -12.60 18.16 5.25
N VAL A 246 -12.47 16.88 4.88
CA VAL A 246 -11.23 16.34 4.29
C VAL A 246 -10.85 17.10 3.02
N LEU A 247 -11.80 17.35 2.13
CA LEU A 247 -11.56 18.11 0.89
C LEU A 247 -11.15 19.56 1.15
N SER A 248 -11.79 20.22 2.12
CA SER A 248 -11.45 21.58 2.53
C SER A 248 -10.03 21.67 3.09
N GLU A 249 -9.65 20.70 3.92
CA GLU A 249 -8.32 20.58 4.51
C GLU A 249 -7.23 20.33 3.45
N TYR A 250 -7.49 19.45 2.48
CA TYR A 250 -6.61 19.28 1.32
C TYR A 250 -6.44 20.61 0.56
N ALA A 251 -7.53 21.31 0.26
CA ALA A 251 -7.49 22.58 -0.45
C ALA A 251 -6.69 23.65 0.30
N GLU A 252 -6.78 23.67 1.64
CA GLU A 252 -5.98 24.57 2.48
C GLU A 252 -4.49 24.21 2.44
N SER A 253 -4.15 22.92 2.54
CA SER A 253 -2.77 22.43 2.47
C SER A 253 -2.12 22.74 1.11
N SER A 254 -2.87 22.57 0.03
CA SER A 254 -2.42 22.90 -1.33
C SER A 254 -2.11 24.40 -1.49
N LYS A 255 -2.92 25.29 -0.90
CA LYS A 255 -2.65 26.74 -0.84
C LYS A 255 -1.36 27.04 -0.07
N ARG A 256 -1.20 26.48 1.13
CA ARG A 256 0.00 26.65 1.97
C ARG A 256 1.27 26.17 1.26
N THR A 257 1.21 25.02 0.60
CA THR A 257 2.32 24.45 -0.16
C THR A 257 2.71 25.32 -1.36
N ARG A 258 1.73 25.84 -2.11
CA ARG A 258 1.97 26.78 -3.21
C ARG A 258 2.64 28.07 -2.72
N ALA A 259 2.17 28.62 -1.60
CA ALA A 259 2.77 29.81 -0.98
C ALA A 259 4.22 29.56 -0.56
N LYS A 260 4.50 28.43 0.10
CA LYS A 260 5.86 28.03 0.52
C LYS A 260 6.80 27.87 -0.68
N LYS A 261 6.37 27.20 -1.75
CA LYS A 261 7.16 27.05 -2.99
C LYS A 261 7.45 28.41 -3.64
N SER A 262 6.48 29.33 -3.65
CA SER A 262 6.65 30.70 -4.14
C SER A 262 7.71 31.45 -3.33
N TRP A 263 7.61 31.42 -2.00
CA TRP A 263 8.56 32.07 -1.10
C TRP A 263 10.00 31.57 -1.29
N ILE A 264 10.19 30.25 -1.38
CA ILE A 264 11.52 29.66 -1.63
C ILE A 264 12.11 30.16 -2.96
N ARG A 265 11.29 30.31 -4.01
CA ARG A 265 11.74 30.85 -5.29
C ARG A 265 12.18 32.30 -5.16
N VAL A 266 11.42 33.12 -4.43
CA VAL A 266 11.79 34.52 -4.13
C VAL A 266 13.13 34.58 -3.39
N VAL A 267 13.30 33.81 -2.32
CA VAL A 267 14.56 33.77 -1.54
C VAL A 267 15.75 33.36 -2.40
N LYS A 268 15.60 32.33 -3.25
CA LYS A 268 16.66 31.89 -4.18
C LYS A 268 17.02 32.98 -5.19
N ASN A 269 16.03 33.68 -5.72
CA ASN A 269 16.25 34.78 -6.67
C ASN A 269 16.97 35.97 -6.00
N VAL A 270 16.59 36.33 -4.78
CA VAL A 270 17.27 37.38 -3.99
C VAL A 270 18.73 36.99 -3.71
N ALA A 271 18.99 35.74 -3.34
CA ALA A 271 20.35 35.27 -3.11
C ALA A 271 21.21 35.33 -4.40
N ARG A 272 20.65 34.95 -5.55
CA ARG A 272 21.31 35.06 -6.86
C ARG A 272 21.61 36.51 -7.23
N LEU A 273 20.67 37.42 -7.02
CA LEU A 273 20.86 38.87 -7.26
C LEU A 273 21.99 39.43 -6.38
N ARG A 274 22.00 39.09 -5.09
CA ARG A 274 23.08 39.51 -4.17
C ARG A 274 24.45 38.96 -4.58
N ALA A 275 24.51 37.72 -5.06
CA ALA A 275 25.76 37.15 -5.55
C ALA A 275 26.24 37.89 -6.81
N ALA A 276 25.34 38.18 -7.76
CA ALA A 276 25.67 38.92 -8.98
C ALA A 276 26.14 40.35 -8.69
N THR A 277 25.49 41.06 -7.77
CA THR A 277 25.92 42.41 -7.38
C THR A 277 27.27 42.41 -6.68
N SER A 278 27.57 41.42 -5.83
CA SER A 278 28.89 41.26 -5.23
C SER A 278 29.99 41.01 -6.27
N ILE A 279 29.71 40.20 -7.30
CA ILE A 279 30.65 39.96 -8.42
C ILE A 279 30.91 41.25 -9.20
N LEU A 280 29.85 42.01 -9.54
CA LEU A 280 29.99 43.29 -10.25
C LEU A 280 30.77 44.32 -9.42
N ALA A 281 30.52 44.41 -8.12
CA ALA A 281 31.24 45.31 -7.23
C ALA A 281 32.74 44.94 -7.11
N ALA A 282 33.08 43.65 -7.09
CA ALA A 282 34.46 43.19 -7.11
C ALA A 282 35.15 43.48 -8.45
N ALA A 283 34.45 43.29 -9.57
CA ALA A 283 34.97 43.62 -10.90
C ALA A 283 35.24 45.12 -11.07
N HIS A 284 34.37 45.97 -10.53
CA HIS A 284 34.55 47.43 -10.58
C HIS A 284 35.75 47.91 -9.75
N LYS A 285 36.06 47.26 -8.61
CA LYS A 285 37.26 47.57 -7.82
C LYS A 285 38.55 47.20 -8.51
N ASN A 286 38.55 46.13 -9.32
CA ASN A 286 39.73 45.67 -10.06
C ASN A 286 40.05 46.53 -11.30
N HIS A 287 39.11 47.38 -11.75
CA HIS A 287 39.30 48.28 -12.89
C HIS A 287 39.73 49.71 -12.51
N THR A 288 39.85 50.01 -11.21
CA THR A 288 40.26 51.33 -10.68
C THR A 288 41.68 51.33 -10.10
N LEU A 289 42.55 50.42 -10.55
CA LEU A 289 44.00 50.42 -10.29
C LEU A 289 44.77 50.66 -11.59
#